data_AF-A0A7I8EB20-F1
#
_entry.id   AF-A0A7I8EB20-F1
#
_cell.length_a   1.000
_cell.length_b   1.000
_cell.length_c   1.000
_cell.angle_alpha   90.00
_cell.angle_beta   90.00
_cell.angle_gamma   90.00
#
_symmetry.space_group_name_H-M   'P 1'
#
loop_
_entity.id
_entity.type
_entity.pdbx_description
1 polymer ?
#
loop_
_entity_poly.entity_id
_entity_poly.type
_entity_poly.pdbx_seq_one_letter_code
_entity_poly.pdbx_strand_id
1 'polypeptide(L)'
;MIKHCLPAFALLILLSGCEPAPIAPDTPRTAAASSVANAALQRMDEQRAKNPLLNVPPQVFLEVIGDCGEKLFGSTPDAGAAPTCLASIRAAASKAGLGEISDAQMAEPYIAERWHSEMAKAAQH
;
A
#
# COMPACT_ATOMS: atom_id res chain seq x y z
N MET A 1 39.70 10.49 67.44
CA MET A 1 39.84 9.03 67.55
C MET A 1 39.20 8.39 66.32
N ILE A 2 39.98 7.58 65.60
CA ILE A 2 39.57 6.50 64.67
C ILE A 2 38.68 6.98 63.49
N LYS A 3 39.18 7.40 62.32
CA LYS A 3 40.05 6.72 61.33
C LYS A 3 39.41 5.42 60.82
N HIS A 4 38.82 5.44 59.63
CA HIS A 4 38.77 4.40 58.56
C HIS A 4 38.28 5.12 57.27
N CYS A 5 39.19 5.47 56.36
CA CYS A 5 39.57 4.74 55.13
C CYS A 5 38.63 5.00 53.93
N LEU A 6 39.08 5.95 53.08
CA LEU A 6 38.80 6.13 51.64
C LEU A 6 38.92 4.80 50.84
N PRO A 7 38.76 4.84 49.50
CA PRO A 7 37.57 4.90 48.66
C PRO A 7 37.52 3.62 47.78
N ALA A 8 36.60 3.49 46.82
CA ALA A 8 36.77 2.75 45.55
C ALA A 8 35.44 2.16 45.07
N PHE A 9 34.67 2.95 44.32
CA PHE A 9 33.95 2.35 43.20
C PHE A 9 34.83 2.53 41.98
N ALA A 10 35.64 1.49 41.75
CA ALA A 10 36.52 1.37 40.61
C ALA A 10 35.68 1.30 39.34
N LEU A 11 35.92 2.26 38.45
CA LEU A 11 35.56 2.22 37.04
C LEU A 11 36.37 1.07 36.41
N LEU A 12 35.78 -0.12 36.31
CA LEU A 12 36.37 -1.26 35.61
C LEU A 12 35.80 -1.33 34.19
N ILE A 13 36.32 -0.45 33.34
CA ILE A 13 36.40 -0.68 31.90
C ILE A 13 37.52 -1.71 31.70
N LEU A 14 37.17 -2.99 31.58
CA LEU A 14 38.06 -3.99 31.01
C LEU A 14 37.29 -4.90 30.05
N LEU A 15 37.45 -4.59 28.77
CA LEU A 15 37.81 -5.54 27.72
C LEU A 15 37.14 -6.93 27.78
N SER A 16 35.89 -7.04 27.33
CA SER A 16 35.56 -8.17 26.46
C SER A 16 35.86 -7.71 25.04
N GLY A 17 36.83 -8.34 24.40
CA GLY A 17 37.26 -7.97 23.05
C GLY A 17 36.09 -7.95 22.07
N CYS A 18 35.75 -6.77 21.57
CA CYS A 18 35.37 -6.65 20.17
C CYS A 18 36.65 -6.86 19.37
N GLU A 19 37.06 -8.11 19.22
CA GLU A 19 37.77 -8.49 18.01
C GLU A 19 36.83 -8.09 16.86
N PRO A 20 37.25 -7.26 15.90
CA PRO A 20 36.46 -7.09 14.70
C PRO A 20 36.49 -8.44 14.02
N ALA A 21 35.47 -9.26 14.29
CA ALA A 21 35.14 -10.38 13.44
C ALA A 21 35.19 -9.83 12.02
N PRO A 22 35.96 -10.45 11.09
CA PRO A 22 35.96 -10.00 9.71
C PRO A 22 34.49 -9.89 9.31
N ILE A 23 34.11 -8.72 8.77
CA ILE A 23 32.80 -8.49 8.19
C ILE A 23 32.62 -9.63 7.20
N ALA A 24 31.94 -10.68 7.62
CA ALA A 24 31.50 -11.73 6.74
C ALA A 24 30.63 -10.98 5.73
N PRO A 25 30.92 -11.07 4.42
CA PRO A 25 30.12 -10.37 3.43
C PRO A 25 28.67 -10.76 3.67
N ASP A 26 27.83 -9.73 3.90
CA ASP A 26 26.41 -9.87 4.10
C ASP A 26 25.88 -10.91 3.13
N THR A 27 25.36 -11.99 3.71
CA THR A 27 24.73 -13.08 2.96
C THR A 27 23.78 -12.48 1.91
N PRO A 28 23.76 -12.99 0.66
CA PRO A 28 22.94 -12.47 -0.44
C PRO A 28 21.41 -12.45 -0.19
N ARG A 29 20.95 -12.93 0.97
CA ARG A 29 19.54 -13.08 1.34
C ARG A 29 18.82 -11.74 1.57
N THR A 30 19.48 -10.74 2.14
CA THR A 30 18.84 -9.45 2.45
C THR A 30 18.72 -8.56 1.22
N ALA A 31 19.75 -8.54 0.36
CA ALA A 31 19.69 -7.86 -0.94
C ALA A 31 18.69 -8.51 -1.91
N ALA A 32 18.57 -9.85 -1.90
CA ALA A 32 17.59 -10.58 -2.69
C ALA A 32 16.13 -10.36 -2.18
N ALA A 33 15.92 -10.23 -0.87
CA ALA A 33 14.59 -9.94 -0.33
C ALA A 33 14.11 -8.53 -0.73
N SER A 34 14.99 -7.52 -0.67
CA SER A 34 14.68 -6.16 -1.08
C SER A 34 14.44 -6.03 -2.59
N SER A 35 15.18 -6.77 -3.43
CA SER A 35 14.98 -6.74 -4.88
C SER A 35 13.67 -7.42 -5.31
N VAL A 36 13.28 -8.51 -4.65
CA VAL A 36 11.99 -9.17 -4.90
C VAL A 36 10.82 -8.27 -4.48
N ALA A 37 10.93 -7.59 -3.33
CA ALA A 37 9.92 -6.64 -2.87
C ALA A 37 9.78 -5.44 -3.83
N ASN A 38 10.90 -4.85 -4.26
CA ASN A 38 10.88 -3.74 -5.24
C ASN A 38 10.30 -4.17 -6.58
N ALA A 39 10.64 -5.37 -7.07
CA ALA A 39 10.07 -5.90 -8.30
C ALA A 39 8.58 -6.22 -8.17
N ALA A 40 8.08 -6.58 -6.99
CA ALA A 40 6.66 -6.74 -6.74
C ALA A 40 5.93 -5.39 -6.78
N LEU A 41 6.50 -4.36 -6.14
CA LEU A 41 5.94 -3.01 -6.16
C LEU A 41 5.86 -2.44 -7.58
N GLN A 42 6.94 -2.57 -8.36
CA GLN A 42 6.96 -2.14 -9.77
C GLN A 42 5.88 -2.81 -10.61
N ARG A 43 5.66 -4.12 -10.43
CA ARG A 43 4.60 -4.82 -11.15
C ARG A 43 3.21 -4.32 -10.77
N MET A 44 2.98 -3.98 -9.50
CA MET A 44 1.71 -3.40 -9.06
C MET A 44 1.48 -2.00 -9.64
N ASP A 45 2.51 -1.16 -9.68
CA ASP A 45 2.45 0.16 -10.32
C ASP A 45 2.20 0.04 -11.84
N GLU A 46 2.84 -0.91 -12.51
CA GLU A 46 2.59 -1.20 -13.92
C GLU A 46 1.16 -1.72 -14.17
N GLN A 47 0.61 -2.53 -13.27
CA GLN A 47 -0.78 -2.98 -13.35
C GLN A 47 -1.75 -1.81 -13.19
N ARG A 48 -1.53 -0.97 -12.16
CA ARG A 48 -2.30 0.25 -11.93
C ARG A 48 -2.26 1.20 -13.13
N ALA A 49 -1.09 1.37 -13.75
CA ALA A 49 -0.93 2.20 -14.95
C ALA A 49 -1.67 1.66 -16.17
N LYS A 50 -1.97 0.36 -16.22
CA LYS A 50 -2.73 -0.29 -17.30
C LYS A 50 -4.24 -0.34 -17.05
N ASN A 51 -4.71 0.03 -15.87
CA ASN A 51 -6.13 0.03 -15.56
C ASN A 51 -6.78 1.33 -16.08
N PRO A 52 -7.63 1.28 -17.12
CA PRO A 52 -8.20 2.49 -17.70
C PRO A 52 -9.06 3.26 -16.69
N LEU A 53 -9.74 2.56 -15.76
CA LEU A 53 -10.57 3.19 -14.73
C LEU A 53 -9.74 3.98 -13.70
N LEU A 54 -8.48 3.61 -13.48
CA LEU A 54 -7.61 4.33 -12.52
C LEU A 54 -6.90 5.53 -13.13
N ASN A 55 -6.91 5.67 -14.45
CA ASN A 55 -6.14 6.70 -15.17
C ASN A 55 -7.02 7.76 -15.86
N VAL A 56 -8.35 7.68 -15.74
CA VAL A 56 -9.28 8.73 -16.20
C VAL A 56 -9.30 9.95 -15.26
N PRO A 57 -9.80 11.11 -15.71
CA PRO A 57 -10.07 12.25 -14.82
C PRO A 57 -11.01 11.88 -13.65
N PRO A 58 -10.92 12.57 -12.50
CA PRO A 58 -11.75 12.30 -11.32
C PRO A 58 -13.25 12.28 -11.62
N GLN A 59 -13.73 13.22 -12.42
CA GLN A 59 -15.14 13.33 -12.76
C GLN A 59 -15.65 12.11 -13.53
N VAL A 60 -14.89 11.66 -14.54
CA VAL A 60 -15.21 10.44 -15.31
C VAL A 60 -15.16 9.20 -14.42
N PHE A 61 -14.18 9.12 -13.51
CA PHE A 61 -14.11 8.02 -12.54
C PHE A 61 -15.36 7.95 -11.66
N LEU A 62 -15.78 9.08 -11.08
CA LEU A 62 -16.95 9.16 -10.22
C LEU A 62 -18.25 8.88 -10.99
N GLU A 63 -18.37 9.34 -12.24
CA GLU A 63 -19.52 9.04 -13.11
C GLU A 63 -19.61 7.56 -13.44
N VAL A 64 -18.47 6.90 -13.73
CA VAL A 64 -18.42 5.47 -14.06
C VAL A 64 -18.67 4.60 -12.82
N ILE A 65 -18.13 4.97 -11.66
CA ILE A 65 -18.39 4.27 -10.39
C ILE A 65 -19.82 4.51 -9.90
N GLY A 66 -20.32 5.74 -10.04
CA GLY A 66 -21.67 6.17 -9.67
C GLY A 66 -22.09 5.76 -8.26
N ASP A 67 -23.38 5.45 -8.11
CA ASP A 67 -23.98 5.00 -6.85
C ASP A 67 -23.44 3.64 -6.35
N CYS A 68 -22.71 2.93 -7.21
CA CYS A 68 -22.09 1.67 -6.83
C CYS A 68 -20.85 1.85 -5.95
N GLY A 69 -20.22 3.03 -5.96
CA GLY A 69 -19.08 3.31 -5.10
C GLY A 69 -19.39 3.12 -3.62
N GLU A 70 -20.49 3.67 -3.14
CA GLU A 70 -20.92 3.52 -1.73
C GLU A 70 -21.25 2.06 -1.41
N LYS A 71 -21.95 1.36 -2.31
CA LYS A 71 -22.35 -0.04 -2.09
C LYS A 71 -21.16 -0.99 -2.07
N LEU A 72 -20.12 -0.70 -2.84
CA LEU A 72 -18.94 -1.56 -2.95
C LEU A 72 -17.85 -1.20 -1.93
N PHE A 73 -17.66 0.09 -1.67
CA PHE A 73 -16.48 0.62 -0.97
C PHE A 73 -16.84 1.54 0.19
N GLY A 74 -18.13 1.85 0.40
CA GLY A 74 -18.58 2.69 1.50
C GLY A 74 -18.30 2.10 2.87
N SER A 75 -18.70 2.81 3.93
CA SER A 75 -18.44 2.38 5.31
C SER A 75 -19.17 1.08 5.68
N THR A 76 -20.26 0.76 4.98
CA THR A 76 -21.02 -0.50 5.13
C THR A 76 -21.24 -1.13 3.75
N PRO A 77 -20.25 -1.83 3.19
CA PRO A 77 -20.36 -2.39 1.85
C PRO A 77 -21.38 -3.54 1.80
N ASP A 78 -22.17 -3.57 0.73
CA ASP A 78 -23.17 -4.60 0.45
C ASP A 78 -22.60 -5.63 -0.53
N ALA A 79 -22.17 -6.77 0.02
CA ALA A 79 -21.65 -7.88 -0.79
C ALA A 79 -22.69 -8.43 -1.80
N GLY A 80 -24.00 -8.32 -1.50
CA GLY A 80 -25.07 -8.74 -2.40
C GLY A 80 -25.23 -7.83 -3.61
N ALA A 81 -24.83 -6.57 -3.51
CA ALA A 81 -24.84 -5.61 -4.61
C ALA A 81 -23.68 -5.81 -5.60
N ALA A 82 -22.62 -6.53 -5.20
CA ALA A 82 -21.38 -6.61 -5.97
C ALA A 82 -21.57 -7.10 -7.43
N PRO A 83 -22.29 -8.19 -7.73
CA PRO A 83 -22.46 -8.65 -9.10
C PRO A 83 -23.12 -7.59 -10.01
N THR A 84 -24.18 -6.96 -9.51
CA THR A 84 -24.93 -5.92 -10.23
C THR A 84 -24.09 -4.66 -10.41
N CYS A 85 -23.35 -4.27 -9.39
CA CYS A 85 -22.53 -3.07 -9.42
C CYS A 85 -21.31 -3.22 -10.32
N LEU A 86 -20.61 -4.35 -10.29
CA LEU A 86 -19.50 -4.61 -11.20
C LEU A 86 -19.97 -4.61 -12.67
N ALA A 87 -21.14 -5.20 -12.96
CA ALA A 87 -21.73 -5.17 -14.29
C ALA A 87 -22.08 -3.73 -14.73
N SER A 88 -22.67 -2.93 -13.84
CA SER A 88 -23.04 -1.54 -14.10
C SER A 88 -21.82 -0.67 -14.37
N ILE A 89 -20.76 -0.82 -13.58
CA ILE A 89 -19.50 -0.08 -13.74
C ILE A 89 -18.86 -0.40 -15.10
N ARG A 90 -18.82 -1.68 -15.50
CA ARG A 90 -18.30 -2.06 -16.83
C ARG A 90 -19.10 -1.43 -17.96
N ALA A 91 -20.43 -1.46 -17.87
CA ALA A 91 -21.29 -0.85 -18.88
C ALA A 91 -21.08 0.68 -18.96
N ALA A 92 -20.93 1.35 -17.81
CA ALA A 92 -20.63 2.79 -17.75
C ALA A 92 -19.24 3.10 -18.31
N ALA A 93 -18.23 2.30 -17.97
CA ALA A 93 -16.87 2.44 -18.49
C ALA A 93 -16.82 2.31 -20.03
N SER A 94 -17.51 1.33 -20.59
CA SER A 94 -17.60 1.17 -22.04
C SER A 94 -18.32 2.36 -22.71
N LYS A 95 -19.39 2.88 -22.10
CA LYS A 95 -20.07 4.11 -22.58
C LYS A 95 -19.17 5.34 -22.52
N ALA A 96 -18.29 5.42 -21.53
CA ALA A 96 -17.30 6.48 -21.39
C ALA A 96 -16.09 6.32 -22.33
N GLY A 97 -16.06 5.30 -23.19
CA GLY A 97 -14.99 5.07 -24.15
C GLY A 97 -13.73 4.42 -23.55
N LEU A 98 -13.84 3.82 -22.36
CA LEU A 98 -12.72 3.15 -21.68
C LEU A 98 -12.45 1.72 -22.17
N GLY A 99 -13.29 1.23 -23.09
CA GLY A 99 -13.25 -0.14 -23.59
C GLY A 99 -13.86 -1.14 -22.62
N GLU A 100 -13.45 -2.40 -22.75
CA GLU A 100 -13.83 -3.45 -21.81
C GLU A 100 -12.87 -3.48 -20.63
N ILE A 101 -13.43 -3.42 -19.42
CA ILE A 101 -12.67 -3.58 -18.18
C ILE A 101 -12.77 -5.03 -17.73
N SER A 102 -11.62 -5.69 -17.67
CA SER A 102 -11.52 -7.08 -17.23
C SER A 102 -11.87 -7.26 -15.76
N ASP A 103 -12.22 -8.49 -15.36
CA ASP A 103 -12.43 -8.83 -13.95
C ASP A 103 -11.20 -8.55 -13.09
N ALA A 104 -10.00 -8.81 -13.62
CA ALA A 104 -8.75 -8.53 -12.92
C ALA A 104 -8.57 -7.04 -12.62
N GLN A 105 -8.85 -6.18 -13.59
CA GLN A 105 -8.80 -4.72 -13.41
C GLN A 105 -9.87 -4.23 -12.44
N MET A 106 -11.08 -4.80 -12.47
CA MET A 106 -12.14 -4.46 -11.51
C MET A 106 -11.84 -4.91 -10.08
N ALA A 107 -11.04 -5.96 -9.92
CA ALA A 107 -10.62 -6.48 -8.62
C ALA A 107 -9.39 -5.76 -8.03
N GLU A 108 -8.82 -4.77 -8.74
CA GLU A 108 -7.66 -4.04 -8.24
C GLU A 108 -8.04 -3.22 -6.98
N PRO A 109 -7.29 -3.37 -5.87
CA PRO A 109 -7.60 -2.70 -4.61
C PRO A 109 -7.55 -1.16 -4.72
N TYR A 110 -6.76 -0.67 -5.66
CA TYR A 110 -6.61 0.76 -5.93
C TYR A 110 -7.89 1.46 -6.39
N ILE A 111 -8.90 0.72 -6.87
CA ILE A 111 -10.21 1.31 -7.22
C ILE A 111 -10.91 1.80 -5.95
N ALA A 112 -10.91 0.99 -4.89
CA ALA A 112 -11.49 1.37 -3.61
C ALA A 112 -10.74 2.55 -2.99
N GLU A 113 -9.40 2.49 -2.97
CA GLU A 113 -8.55 3.58 -2.46
C GLU A 113 -8.80 4.89 -3.20
N ARG A 114 -8.90 4.82 -4.54
CA ARG A 114 -9.21 5.99 -5.36
C ARG A 114 -10.58 6.55 -5.01
N TRP A 115 -11.61 5.71 -4.88
CA TRP A 115 -12.95 6.15 -4.52
C TRP A 115 -12.97 6.86 -3.15
N HIS A 116 -12.33 6.29 -2.12
CA HIS A 116 -12.20 6.96 -0.82
C HIS A 116 -11.50 8.30 -0.92
N SER A 117 -10.43 8.39 -1.71
CA SER A 117 -9.71 9.65 -1.92
C SER A 117 -10.59 10.72 -2.56
N GLU A 118 -11.37 10.36 -3.58
CA GLU A 118 -12.29 11.30 -4.24
C GLU A 118 -13.43 11.72 -3.32
N MET A 119 -14.00 10.81 -2.51
CA MET A 119 -15.01 11.15 -1.51
C MET A 119 -14.45 12.08 -0.41
N ALA A 120 -13.22 11.83 0.05
CA ALA A 120 -12.56 12.67 1.04
C ALA A 120 -12.30 14.09 0.52
N LYS A 121 -11.98 14.25 -0.78
CA LYS A 121 -11.85 15.57 -1.42
C LYS A 121 -13.21 16.26 -1.54
N ALA A 122 -14.24 15.52 -1.94
CA ALA A 122 -15.59 16.06 -2.08
C ALA A 122 -16.17 16.58 -0.74
N ALA A 123 -15.82 15.95 0.38
CA ALA A 123 -16.26 16.37 1.72
C ALA A 123 -15.59 17.65 2.24
N GLN A 124 -14.56 18.17 1.57
CA GLN A 124 -13.82 19.38 1.98
C GLN A 124 -14.38 20.67 1.37
N HIS A 125 -15.41 20.58 0.54
CA HIS A 125 -16.05 21.69 -0.17
C HIS A 125 -17.53 21.79 0.19
#